data_AF-A0A7C2UFR7-F1
#
_entry.id   AF-A0A7C2UFR7-F1
#
_cell.length_a   1.000
_cell.length_b   1.000
_cell.length_c   1.000
_cell.angle_alpha   90.00
_cell.angle_beta   90.00
_cell.angle_gamma   90.00
#
_symmetry.space_group_name_H-M   'P 1'
#
loop_
_entity.id
_entity.type
_entity.pdbx_description
1 polymer ?
#
loop_
_entity_poly.entity_id
_entity_poly.type
_entity_poly.pdbx_seq_one_letter_code
_entity_poly.pdbx_strand_id
1 'polypeptide(L)' 'MLSNIAQGFERGTDAEFARFESMAKGSCGELRAQAIVALDQDYWAMETFEEITDKCRTLSAGISNLISYLRTSESARSGS' A
#
# COMPACT_ATOMS: atom_id res chain seq x y z
N MET A 1 -5.40 6.83 -10.13
CA MET A 1 -4.59 5.75 -9.53
C MET A 1 -5.33 4.42 -9.52
N LEU A 2 -6.58 4.36 -9.02
CA LEU A 2 -7.44 3.17 -9.03
C LEU A 2 -7.67 2.55 -10.43
N SER A 3 -7.73 3.37 -11.48
CA SER A 3 -8.01 2.91 -12.84
C SER A 3 -6.92 2.03 -13.48
N ASN A 4 -5.67 2.09 -12.99
CA ASN A 4 -4.60 1.19 -13.43
C ASN A 4 -4.61 -0.14 -12.66
N ILE A 5 -5.27 -0.19 -11.50
CA ILE A 5 -5.37 -1.38 -10.65
C ILE A 5 -6.30 -2.42 -11.31
N ALA A 6 -7.38 -1.97 -11.94
CA ALA A 6 -8.33 -2.84 -12.65
C ALA A 6 -7.76 -3.45 -13.94
N GLN A 7 -6.86 -2.76 -14.64
CA GLN A 7 -6.24 -3.27 -15.88
C GLN A 7 -5.08 -4.25 -15.63
N GLY A 8 -4.35 -4.12 -14.52
CA GLY A 8 -3.25 -5.03 -14.17
C GLY A 8 -3.68 -6.36 -13.55
N PHE A 9 -4.90 -6.41 -12.98
CA PHE A 9 -5.40 -7.61 -12.29
C PHE A 9 -5.59 -8.82 -13.23
N GLU A 10 -5.76 -8.60 -14.54
CA GLU A 10 -5.89 -9.67 -15.54
C GLU A 10 -4.54 -10.18 -16.09
N ARG A 11 -3.40 -9.57 -15.73
CA ARG A 11 -2.07 -9.91 -16.29
C ARG A 11 -1.04 -10.10 -15.18
N GLY A 12 -1.32 -11.04 -14.26
CA GLY A 12 -0.50 -11.36 -13.10
C GLY A 12 0.97 -11.65 -13.43
N THR A 13 1.86 -10.73 -13.07
CA THR A 13 3.30 -11.00 -12.94
C THR A 13 3.81 -10.40 -11.64
N ASP A 14 4.75 -11.07 -10.98
CA ASP A 14 5.37 -10.64 -9.71
C ASP A 14 5.93 -9.20 -9.77
N ALA A 15 6.34 -8.75 -10.95
CA ALA A 15 6.89 -7.41 -11.18
C ALA A 15 5.84 -6.30 -11.03
N GLU A 16 4.60 -6.51 -11.48
CA GLU A 16 3.54 -5.52 -11.31
C GLU A 16 3.05 -5.46 -9.86
N PHE A 17 3.00 -6.61 -9.17
CA PHE A 17 2.71 -6.64 -7.73
C PHE A 17 3.75 -5.89 -6.90
N ALA A 18 5.03 -6.12 -7.17
CA ALA A 18 6.12 -5.37 -6.51
C ALA A 18 6.02 -3.86 -6.80
N ARG A 19 5.63 -3.48 -8.02
CA ARG A 19 5.41 -2.09 -8.41
C ARG A 19 4.22 -1.46 -7.67
N PHE A 20 3.11 -2.17 -7.52
CA PHE A 20 1.97 -1.72 -6.72
C PHE A 20 2.34 -1.54 -5.25
N GLU A 21 3.08 -2.49 -4.68
CA GLU A 21 3.57 -2.40 -3.31
C GLU A 21 4.46 -1.18 -3.11
N SER A 22 5.41 -0.97 -4.01
CA SER A 22 6.33 0.17 -3.98
C SER A 22 5.57 1.50 -4.10
N MET A 23 4.56 1.55 -4.96
CA MET A 23 3.75 2.76 -5.17
C MET A 23 2.87 3.06 -3.95
N ALA A 24 2.25 2.03 -3.35
CA ALA A 24 1.45 2.18 -2.14
C ALA A 24 2.31 2.58 -0.92
N LYS A 25 3.48 1.96 -0.75
CA LYS A 25 4.45 2.33 0.30
C LYS A 25 4.98 3.75 0.11
N GLY A 26 5.31 4.13 -1.14
CA GLY A 26 5.74 5.50 -1.47
C GLY A 26 4.67 6.53 -1.11
N SER A 27 3.43 6.32 -1.55
CA SER A 27 2.32 7.24 -1.26
C SER A 27 1.99 7.33 0.24
N CYS A 28 2.04 6.21 0.98
CA CYS A 28 1.88 6.23 2.44
C CYS A 28 3.04 6.98 3.14
N GLY A 29 4.26 6.87 2.62
CA GLY A 29 5.43 7.60 3.11
C GLY A 29 5.32 9.10 2.89
N GLU A 30 4.91 9.53 1.70
CA GLU A 30 4.66 10.93 1.36
C GLU A 30 3.55 11.53 2.23
N LEU A 31 2.42 10.82 2.39
CA LEU A 31 1.31 11.30 3.21
C LEU A 31 1.72 11.43 4.68
N ARG A 32 2.51 10.49 5.21
CA ARG A 32 3.07 10.61 6.56
C ARG A 32 4.02 11.79 6.71
N ALA A 33 4.88 12.04 5.72
CA ALA A 33 5.79 13.19 5.75
C ALA A 33 4.99 14.50 5.75
N GLN A 34 3.97 14.60 4.91
CA GLN A 34 3.05 15.75 4.89
C GLN A 34 2.26 15.88 6.20
N ALA A 35 1.83 14.77 6.79
CA ALA A 35 1.13 14.77 8.07
C ALA A 35 2.00 15.29 9.22
N ILE A 36 3.30 14.96 9.23
CA ILE A 36 4.25 15.50 10.22
C ILE A 36 4.39 17.01 10.05
N VAL A 37 4.52 17.50 8.81
CA VAL A 37 4.59 18.95 8.53
C VAL A 37 3.30 19.64 8.93
N ALA A 38 2.14 19.05 8.64
CA ALA A 38 0.84 19.62 9.01
C ALA A 38 0.62 19.67 10.53
N LEU A 39 1.11 18.67 11.27
CA LEU A 39 1.08 18.66 12.73
C LEU A 39 2.01 19.74 13.32
N ASP A 40 3.23 19.89 12.78
CA ASP A 40 4.21 20.88 13.23
C ASP A 40 3.74 22.33 13.00
N GLN A 41 2.90 22.55 11.99
CA GLN A 41 2.30 23.84 11.68
C GLN A 41 0.94 24.07 12.38
N ASP A 42 0.55 23.20 13.33
CA ASP A 42 -0.75 23.23 14.03
C ASP A 42 -1.97 23.21 13.06
N TYR A 43 -1.79 22.70 11.84
CA TYR A 43 -2.89 22.56 10.88
C TYR A 43 -3.78 21.36 11.22
N TRP A 44 -3.22 20.31 11.82
CA TRP A 44 -3.95 19.10 12.23
C TRP A 44 -3.80 18.85 13.72
N ALA A 45 -4.89 18.41 14.37
CA ALA A 45 -4.83 17.86 15.70
C ALA A 45 -4.08 16.51 15.71
N MET A 46 -3.47 16.18 16.85
CA MET A 46 -2.73 14.93 17.03
C MET A 46 -3.61 13.71 16.73
N GLU A 47 -4.90 13.72 17.10
CA GLU A 47 -5.79 12.59 16.81
C GLU A 47 -5.94 12.35 15.31
N THR A 48 -6.04 13.42 14.51
CA THR A 48 -6.12 13.34 13.04
C THR A 48 -4.82 12.77 12.45
N PHE A 49 -3.68 13.21 12.98
CA PHE A 49 -2.37 12.68 12.58
C PHE A 49 -2.24 11.18 12.85
N GLU A 50 -2.65 10.75 14.04
CA GLU A 50 -2.62 9.34 14.45
C GLU A 50 -3.56 8.49 13.59
N GLU A 51 -4.79 8.96 13.34
CA GLU A 51 -5.77 8.26 12.52
C GLU A 51 -5.28 8.06 11.07
N ILE A 52 -4.73 9.11 10.45
CA ILE A 52 -4.15 9.03 9.10
C ILE A 52 -2.99 8.04 9.08
N THR A 53 -2.10 8.12 10.07
CA THR A 53 -0.92 7.26 10.15
C THR A 53 -1.28 5.80 10.34
N ASP A 54 -2.30 5.51 11.15
CA ASP A 54 -2.77 4.16 11.41
C ASP A 54 -3.46 3.53 10.19
N LYS A 55 -4.27 4.31 9.47
CA LYS A 55 -4.87 3.89 8.19
C LYS A 55 -3.79 3.55 7.15
N CYS A 56 -2.75 4.38 7.02
CA CYS A 56 -1.62 4.12 6.13
C CYS A 56 -0.89 2.81 6.49
N ARG A 57 -0.67 2.56 7.79
CA ARG A 57 -0.04 1.31 8.27
C ARG A 57 -0.90 0.09 7.95
N THR A 58 -2.19 0.16 8.26
CA THR A 58 -3.15 -0.92 8.02
C THR A 58 -3.24 -1.26 6.53
N LEU A 59 -3.33 -0.25 5.66
CA LEU A 59 -3.34 -0.44 4.21
C LEU A 59 -2.05 -1.09 3.71
N SER A 60 -0.89 -0.61 4.17
CA SER A 60 0.40 -1.18 3.78
C SER A 60 0.54 -2.65 4.20
N ALA A 61 0.09 -2.99 5.41
CA ALA A 61 0.06 -4.36 5.90
C ALA A 61 -0.89 -5.25 5.07
N GLY A 62 -2.09 -4.76 4.76
CA GLY A 62 -3.06 -5.49 3.93
C GLY A 62 -2.52 -5.81 2.53
N ILE A 63 -1.87 -4.85 1.88
CA ILE A 63 -1.23 -5.03 0.57
C ILE A 63 -0.09 -6.06 0.66
N SER A 64 0.75 -5.97 1.69
CA SER A 64 1.87 -6.91 1.90
C SER A 64 1.37 -8.35 2.11
N ASN A 65 0.30 -8.52 2.88
CA ASN A 65 -0.33 -9.82 3.12
C ASN A 65 -0.96 -10.38 1.84
N LEU A 66 -1.66 -9.54 1.06
CA LEU A 66 -2.26 -9.94 -0.21
C LEU A 66 -1.19 -10.43 -1.20
N ILE A 67 -0.07 -9.70 -1.33
CA ILE A 67 1.04 -10.12 -2.20
C ILE A 67 1.65 -11.44 -1.74
N SER A 68 1.86 -11.59 -0.43
CA SER A 68 2.39 -12.83 0.13
C SER A 68 1.47 -14.03 -0.15
N TYR A 69 0.17 -13.83 0.00
CA TYR A 69 -0.84 -14.83 -0.35
C TYR A 69 -0.81 -15.19 -1.84
N LEU A 70 -0.79 -14.18 -2.73
CA LEU A 70 -0.78 -14.40 -4.18
C LEU A 70 0.47 -15.18 -4.64
N ARG A 71 1.65 -14.81 -4.15
CA ARG A 71 2.92 -15.52 -4.42
C ARG A 71 2.87 -16.98 -3.98
N THR A 72 2.31 -17.24 -2.80
CA THR A 72 2.16 -18.61 -2.28
C THR A 72 1.17 -19.40 -3.12
N SER A 73 0.08 -18.77 -3.57
CA SER A 73 -0.95 -19.41 -4.39
C SER A 73 -0.50 -19.74 -5.82
N GLU A 74 0.36 -18.92 -6.43
CA GLU A 74 0.96 -19.19 -7.74
C GLU A 74 1.99 -20.33 -7.68
N SER A 75 2.80 -20.38 -6.62
CA SER A 75 3.73 -21.50 -6.38
C SER A 75 3.00 -22.83 -6.15
N ALA A 76 1.77 -22.81 -5.65
CA ALA A 76 0.95 -24.01 -5.47
C ALA A 76 0.30 -24.50 -6.78
N ARG A 77 0.15 -23.64 -7.80
CA ARG A 77 -0.47 -23.97 -9.10
C ARG A 77 0.53 -24.39 -10.19
N SER A 78 1.82 -24.13 -10.00
CA SER A 78 2.89 -24.50 -10.95
C SER A 78 3.54 -25.86 -10.67
N GLY A 79 3.09 -26.56 -9.61
CA GLY A 79 3.58 -27.89 -9.22
C GLY A 79 2.67 -29.07 -9.60
N SER A 80 1.73 -28.90 -10.55
CA SER A 80 0.86 -29.97 -11.07
C SER A 80 1.13 -30.28 -12.54
#